data_AF-A0A5C9EI46-F1
#
_entry.id   AF-A0A5C9EI46-F1
#
_cell.length_a   1.000
_cell.length_b   1.000
_cell.length_c   1.000
_cell.angle_alpha   90.00
_cell.angle_beta   90.00
_cell.angle_gamma   90.00
#
_symmetry.space_group_name_H-M   'P 1'
#
loop_
_entity.id
_entity.type
_entity.pdbx_description
1 polymer ?
#
loop_
_entity_poly.entity_id
_entity_poly.type
_entity_poly.pdbx_seq_one_letter_code
_entity_poly.pdbx_strand_id
1 'polypeptide(L)'
;MKRNQYFWTHVKKFNQLMKRSIDGPDCTDPEICLGDCCSIKIDIPKVLAEEYIKRGYATKNDFQRSNIFSFRLRFDECSGKCFLFDKNINGCSVHKSGIKPPQCWIYPTNFSNPKGHDIECKRSGGWKIVDPKGVQKAQKLLEKYIFLCKLEARRELKDFKLRLGNDYNNFAQKNKEILIKRIQYTAPKHFAGLQDGWDHFDVLIAEGFSLQLKKFCTKECQKQADKMEDYLSCSNICKTIADKIIEVYQQNLEIYIEQFGADVDGHYPFHKIIANDLQG
;
A
#
# COMPACT_ATOMS: atom_id res chain seq x y z
N MET A 1 -4.01 8.26 22.26
CA MET A 1 -5.40 7.80 21.99
C MET A 1 -6.42 8.88 21.58
N LYS A 2 -6.35 10.16 22.03
CA LYS A 2 -7.34 11.20 21.66
C LYS A 2 -7.35 11.65 20.18
N ARG A 3 -6.28 11.44 19.40
CA ARG A 3 -6.16 11.92 18.01
C ARG A 3 -7.09 11.22 17.00
N ASN A 4 -7.52 9.99 17.26
CA ASN A 4 -8.26 9.19 16.26
C ASN A 4 -9.79 9.21 16.47
N GLN A 5 -10.29 9.75 17.58
CA GLN A 5 -11.74 9.79 17.84
C GLN A 5 -12.48 10.62 16.80
N TYR A 6 -11.90 11.75 16.39
CA TYR A 6 -12.47 12.57 15.31
C TYR A 6 -12.53 11.79 14.00
N PHE A 7 -11.46 11.08 13.62
CA PHE A 7 -11.45 10.29 12.39
C PHE A 7 -12.59 9.26 12.37
N TRP A 8 -12.75 8.51 13.45
CA TRP A 8 -13.81 7.49 13.56
C TRP A 8 -15.21 8.08 13.55
N THR A 9 -15.42 9.24 14.16
CA THR A 9 -16.70 9.95 14.08
C THR A 9 -17.04 10.29 12.63
N HIS A 10 -16.07 10.71 11.81
CA HIS A 10 -16.31 11.01 10.39
C HIS A 10 -16.62 9.74 9.59
N VAL A 11 -15.84 8.67 9.76
CA VAL A 11 -16.06 7.39 9.04
C VAL A 11 -17.42 6.79 9.40
N LYS A 12 -17.78 6.73 10.68
CA LYS A 12 -19.08 6.19 11.12
C LYS A 12 -20.24 7.02 10.60
N LYS A 13 -20.15 8.35 10.70
CA LYS A 13 -21.19 9.26 10.21
C LYS A 13 -21.35 9.18 8.69
N PHE A 14 -20.23 9.08 7.96
CA PHE A 14 -20.25 8.85 6.51
C PHE A 14 -20.96 7.54 6.17
N ASN A 15 -20.55 6.42 6.78
CA ASN A 15 -21.17 5.11 6.56
C ASN A 15 -22.67 5.12 6.88
N GLN A 16 -23.07 5.77 7.98
CA GLN A 16 -24.49 5.90 8.36
C GLN A 16 -25.30 6.71 7.35
N LEU A 17 -24.74 7.82 6.82
CA LEU A 17 -25.40 8.62 5.79
C LEU A 17 -25.54 7.81 4.50
N MET A 18 -24.44 7.21 4.01
CA MET A 18 -24.49 6.43 2.78
C MET A 18 -25.50 5.28 2.87
N LYS A 19 -25.53 4.54 4.00
CA LYS A 19 -26.48 3.45 4.21
C LYS A 19 -27.95 3.90 4.21
N ARG A 20 -28.25 5.14 4.64
CA ARG A 20 -29.63 5.66 4.69
C ARG A 20 -30.04 6.38 3.41
N SER A 21 -29.08 6.91 2.68
CA SER A 21 -29.32 7.78 1.52
C SER A 21 -29.26 7.06 0.19
N ILE A 22 -28.82 5.80 0.19
CA ILE A 22 -28.69 4.95 -0.99
C ILE A 22 -29.43 3.65 -0.71
N ASP A 23 -30.31 3.30 -1.64
CA ASP A 23 -30.92 1.98 -1.73
C ASP A 23 -30.22 1.17 -2.84
N GLY A 24 -30.18 -0.14 -2.70
CA GLY A 24 -29.50 -1.00 -3.67
C GLY A 24 -29.23 -2.41 -3.15
N PRO A 25 -28.74 -3.29 -4.04
CA PRO A 25 -28.54 -4.70 -3.72
C PRO A 25 -27.52 -4.94 -2.59
N ASP A 26 -27.78 -5.94 -1.75
CA ASP A 26 -26.82 -6.38 -0.73
C ASP A 26 -25.63 -7.08 -1.43
N CYS A 27 -24.45 -6.46 -1.37
CA CYS A 27 -23.24 -7.04 -1.96
C CYS A 27 -22.74 -8.32 -1.27
N THR A 28 -23.42 -8.81 -0.24
CA THR A 28 -23.20 -10.12 0.39
C THR A 28 -24.22 -11.17 -0.07
N ASP A 29 -25.22 -10.77 -0.86
CA ASP A 29 -26.16 -11.71 -1.46
C ASP A 29 -25.45 -12.48 -2.60
N PRO A 30 -25.32 -13.81 -2.47
CA PRO A 30 -24.66 -14.62 -3.48
C PRO A 30 -25.43 -14.66 -4.81
N GLU A 31 -26.75 -14.42 -4.81
CA GLU A 31 -27.56 -14.40 -6.03
C GLU A 31 -27.41 -13.07 -6.80
N ILE A 32 -27.00 -12.00 -6.11
CA ILE A 32 -26.89 -10.66 -6.72
C ILE A 32 -25.45 -10.30 -7.08
N CYS A 33 -24.52 -10.38 -6.11
CA CYS A 33 -23.16 -9.89 -6.31
C CYS A 33 -22.17 -10.98 -6.74
N LEU A 34 -22.53 -12.27 -6.57
CA LEU A 34 -21.70 -13.44 -6.89
C LEU A 34 -20.26 -13.37 -6.32
N GLY A 35 -20.05 -12.60 -5.26
CA GLY A 35 -18.73 -12.36 -4.67
C GLY A 35 -17.78 -11.55 -5.55
N ASP A 36 -18.27 -10.95 -6.63
CA ASP A 36 -17.53 -10.03 -7.50
C ASP A 36 -17.53 -8.62 -6.89
N CYS A 37 -17.05 -8.54 -5.64
CA CYS A 37 -16.80 -7.30 -4.94
C CYS A 37 -15.98 -6.36 -5.84
N CYS A 38 -16.25 -5.06 -5.76
CA CYS A 38 -15.66 -4.02 -6.61
C CYS A 38 -14.15 -4.21 -6.82
N SER A 39 -13.72 -4.33 -8.09
CA SER A 39 -12.33 -4.61 -8.48
C SER A 39 -11.40 -3.39 -8.40
N ILE A 40 -11.58 -2.56 -7.37
CA ILE A 40 -10.89 -1.28 -7.23
C ILE A 40 -9.73 -1.39 -6.23
N LYS A 41 -8.59 -0.80 -6.61
CA LYS A 41 -7.52 -0.52 -5.65
C LYS A 41 -8.00 0.59 -4.71
N ILE A 42 -8.00 0.31 -3.41
CA ILE A 42 -8.51 1.23 -2.39
C ILE A 42 -7.35 1.65 -1.51
N ASP A 43 -7.04 2.94 -1.54
CA ASP A 43 -6.13 3.52 -0.56
C ASP A 43 -6.89 3.84 0.73
N ILE A 44 -6.28 3.56 1.87
CA ILE A 44 -6.82 3.82 3.21
C ILE A 44 -5.77 4.48 4.09
N PRO A 45 -6.18 5.25 5.11
CA PRO A 45 -5.26 5.72 6.13
C PRO A 45 -4.88 4.57 7.07
N LYS A 46 -3.70 4.69 7.69
CA LYS A 46 -3.16 3.80 8.71
C LYS A 46 -4.10 3.61 9.87
N VAL A 47 -4.78 4.66 10.33
CA VAL A 47 -5.78 4.52 11.41
C VAL A 47 -6.88 3.51 11.07
N LEU A 48 -7.32 3.44 9.80
CA LEU A 48 -8.31 2.46 9.36
C LEU A 48 -7.69 1.06 9.24
N ALA A 49 -6.47 0.98 8.71
CA ALA A 49 -5.71 -0.27 8.58
C ALA A 49 -5.43 -0.92 9.95
N GLU A 50 -5.00 -0.13 10.93
CA GLU A 50 -4.76 -0.56 12.31
C GLU A 50 -6.04 -1.12 12.96
N GLU A 51 -7.20 -0.55 12.67
CA GLU A 51 -8.47 -1.06 13.18
C GLU A 51 -8.89 -2.37 12.51
N TYR A 52 -8.60 -2.54 11.21
CA TYR A 52 -8.80 -3.84 10.55
C TYR A 52 -7.93 -4.92 11.19
N ILE A 53 -6.66 -4.63 11.47
CA ILE A 53 -5.77 -5.56 12.18
C ILE A 53 -6.29 -5.84 13.59
N LYS A 54 -6.64 -4.80 14.35
CA LYS A 54 -7.15 -4.92 15.72
C LYS A 54 -8.41 -5.79 15.82
N ARG A 55 -9.29 -5.73 14.82
CA ARG A 55 -10.53 -6.53 14.77
C ARG A 55 -10.36 -7.89 14.11
N GLY A 56 -9.15 -8.25 13.69
CA GLY A 56 -8.86 -9.56 13.07
C GLY A 56 -9.31 -9.68 11.61
N TYR A 57 -9.58 -8.58 10.92
CA TYR A 57 -9.90 -8.59 9.49
C TYR A 57 -8.68 -8.64 8.58
N ALA A 58 -7.50 -8.33 9.11
CA ALA A 58 -6.28 -8.16 8.33
C ALA A 58 -5.02 -8.41 9.16
N THR A 59 -3.91 -8.60 8.46
CA THR A 59 -2.55 -8.54 8.97
C THR A 59 -1.80 -7.39 8.30
N LYS A 60 -0.59 -7.04 8.79
CA LYS A 60 0.24 -6.01 8.13
C LYS A 60 0.57 -6.34 6.67
N ASN A 61 0.63 -7.63 6.33
CA ASN A 61 0.96 -8.10 4.99
C ASN A 61 -0.19 -7.90 3.98
N ASP A 62 -1.39 -7.57 4.45
CA ASP A 62 -2.56 -7.30 3.61
C ASP A 62 -2.60 -5.85 3.10
N PHE A 63 -1.60 -5.04 3.49
CA PHE A 63 -1.47 -3.65 3.10
C PHE A 63 -0.18 -3.42 2.33
N GLN A 64 -0.25 -2.49 1.39
CA GLN A 64 0.89 -1.96 0.66
C GLN A 64 1.01 -0.47 0.96
N ARG A 65 2.23 0.07 1.06
CA ARG A 65 2.41 1.52 1.19
C ARG A 65 1.80 2.23 -0.02
N SER A 66 1.20 3.40 0.19
CA SER A 66 0.75 4.26 -0.90
C SER A 66 1.21 5.70 -0.67
N ASN A 67 1.21 6.48 -1.76
CA ASN A 67 1.46 7.92 -1.74
C ASN A 67 0.16 8.75 -1.80
N ILE A 68 -1.00 8.13 -2.01
CA ILE A 68 -2.31 8.79 -2.04
C ILE A 68 -2.82 8.97 -0.62
N PHE A 69 -3.04 7.86 0.08
CA PHE A 69 -3.18 7.78 1.54
C PHE A 69 -2.03 6.93 2.10
N SER A 70 -2.04 6.61 3.40
CA SER A 70 -0.94 5.90 4.05
C SER A 70 -0.72 4.47 3.54
N PHE A 71 -1.79 3.77 3.15
CA PHE A 71 -1.75 2.40 2.66
C PHE A 71 -2.75 2.16 1.54
N ARG A 72 -2.55 1.06 0.82
CA ARG A 72 -3.44 0.46 -0.17
C ARG A 72 -3.79 -0.95 0.29
N LEU A 73 -5.06 -1.34 0.13
CA LEU A 73 -5.46 -2.73 0.36
C LEU A 73 -4.80 -3.60 -0.72
N ARG A 74 -4.11 -4.67 -0.32
CA ARG A 74 -3.59 -5.64 -1.29
C ARG A 74 -4.74 -6.33 -2.02
N PHE A 75 -4.46 -6.63 -3.27
CA PHE A 75 -5.38 -7.26 -4.20
C PHE A 75 -4.74 -8.55 -4.68
N ASP A 76 -5.49 -9.65 -4.63
CA ASP A 76 -5.10 -10.89 -5.27
C ASP A 76 -5.40 -10.74 -6.77
N GLU A 77 -4.34 -10.73 -7.59
CA GLU A 77 -4.46 -10.49 -9.04
C GLU A 77 -5.14 -11.66 -9.77
N CYS A 78 -5.08 -12.88 -9.22
CA CYS A 78 -5.68 -14.07 -9.82
C CYS A 78 -7.20 -14.07 -9.63
N SER A 79 -7.66 -13.76 -8.42
CA SER A 79 -9.08 -13.72 -8.08
C SER A 79 -9.71 -12.35 -8.36
N GLY A 80 -8.89 -11.30 -8.47
CA GLY A 80 -9.36 -9.93 -8.58
C GLY A 80 -10.12 -9.48 -7.33
N LYS A 81 -9.69 -9.90 -6.13
CA LYS A 81 -10.36 -9.57 -4.86
C LYS A 81 -9.37 -9.00 -3.83
N CYS A 82 -9.84 -8.05 -3.02
CA CYS A 82 -9.08 -7.59 -1.86
C CYS A 82 -9.24 -8.58 -0.69
N PHE A 83 -8.33 -8.52 0.28
CA PHE A 83 -8.33 -9.41 1.45
C PHE A 83 -9.61 -9.34 2.31
N LEU A 84 -10.43 -8.30 2.16
CA LEU A 84 -11.71 -8.18 2.86
C LEU A 84 -12.82 -9.06 2.28
N PHE A 85 -12.57 -9.72 1.14
CA PHE A 85 -13.51 -10.69 0.59
C PHE A 85 -13.58 -11.96 1.45
N ASP A 86 -14.80 -12.33 1.84
CA ASP A 86 -15.09 -13.54 2.59
C ASP A 86 -16.02 -14.44 1.77
N LYS A 87 -15.53 -15.64 1.47
CA LYS A 87 -16.25 -16.65 0.68
C LYS A 87 -17.51 -17.16 1.40
N ASN A 88 -17.52 -17.20 2.73
CA ASN A 88 -18.63 -17.76 3.50
C ASN A 88 -19.89 -16.88 3.42
N ILE A 89 -19.69 -15.56 3.31
CA ILE A 89 -20.79 -14.60 3.13
C ILE A 89 -20.85 -14.06 1.70
N ASN A 90 -20.10 -14.67 0.78
CA ASN A 90 -19.92 -14.28 -0.61
C ASN A 90 -19.82 -12.76 -0.85
N GLY A 91 -19.02 -12.08 -0.03
CA GLY A 91 -19.03 -10.62 0.00
C GLY A 91 -17.93 -10.02 0.86
N CYS A 92 -18.12 -8.78 1.32
CA CYS A 92 -17.11 -8.08 2.11
C CYS A 92 -17.32 -8.31 3.62
N SER A 93 -16.31 -8.85 4.30
CA SER A 93 -16.32 -9.14 5.76
C SER A 93 -16.64 -7.93 6.63
N VAL A 94 -16.33 -6.71 6.16
CA VAL A 94 -16.62 -5.46 6.86
C VAL A 94 -17.94 -4.80 6.44
N HIS A 95 -18.76 -5.44 5.60
CA HIS A 95 -20.00 -4.85 5.05
C HIS A 95 -20.93 -4.28 6.14
N LYS A 96 -21.15 -5.04 7.23
CA LYS A 96 -22.05 -4.66 8.34
C LYS A 96 -21.32 -4.03 9.55
N SER A 97 -20.01 -3.83 9.45
CA SER A 97 -19.16 -3.40 10.58
C SER A 97 -19.19 -1.89 10.89
N GLY A 98 -19.69 -1.07 9.96
CA GLY A 98 -19.65 0.39 10.05
C GLY A 98 -18.27 1.03 9.82
N ILE A 99 -17.27 0.24 9.43
CA ILE A 99 -15.91 0.69 9.11
C ILE A 99 -15.51 0.38 7.65
N LYS A 100 -16.50 0.26 6.76
CA LYS A 100 -16.25 0.11 5.31
C LYS A 100 -15.52 1.36 4.80
N PRO A 101 -14.48 1.22 3.93
CA PRO A 101 -13.79 2.37 3.36
C PRO A 101 -14.79 3.23 2.56
N PRO A 102 -14.72 4.57 2.63
CA PRO A 102 -15.62 5.43 1.89
C PRO A 102 -15.68 5.12 0.38
N GLN A 103 -14.55 4.80 -0.25
CA GLN A 103 -14.47 4.48 -1.68
C GLN A 103 -15.38 3.32 -2.10
N CYS A 104 -15.60 2.35 -1.21
CA CYS A 104 -16.48 1.21 -1.49
C CYS A 104 -17.97 1.57 -1.49
N TRP A 105 -18.35 2.77 -1.04
CA TRP A 105 -19.70 3.33 -1.21
C TRP A 105 -19.82 4.20 -2.46
N ILE A 106 -18.73 4.84 -2.84
CA ILE A 106 -18.67 5.84 -3.92
C ILE A 106 -18.63 5.16 -5.27
N TYR A 107 -17.82 4.11 -5.40
CA TYR A 107 -17.62 3.43 -6.68
C TYR A 107 -18.94 3.06 -7.39
N PRO A 108 -19.95 2.46 -6.73
CA PRO A 108 -21.21 2.14 -7.40
C PRO A 108 -22.16 3.34 -7.58
N THR A 109 -21.96 4.49 -6.91
CA THR A 109 -22.99 5.56 -6.85
C THR A 109 -22.53 6.92 -7.35
N ASN A 110 -21.22 7.15 -7.44
CA ASN A 110 -20.58 8.41 -7.85
C ASN A 110 -21.14 9.69 -7.19
N PHE A 111 -21.83 9.57 -6.04
CA PHE A 111 -22.63 10.63 -5.37
C PHE A 111 -23.66 11.36 -6.25
N SER A 112 -23.92 10.91 -7.47
CA SER A 112 -24.64 11.69 -8.46
C SER A 112 -25.64 10.82 -9.19
N ASN A 113 -26.89 11.23 -9.14
CA ASN A 113 -27.97 10.62 -9.91
C ASN A 113 -28.92 11.72 -10.42
N PRO A 114 -28.45 12.56 -11.35
CA PRO A 114 -29.20 13.75 -11.78
C PRO A 114 -30.51 13.40 -12.47
N LYS A 115 -30.65 12.15 -12.96
CA LYS A 115 -31.84 11.66 -13.65
C LYS A 115 -32.72 10.74 -12.79
N GLY A 116 -32.32 10.43 -11.54
CA GLY A 116 -33.05 9.49 -10.68
C GLY A 116 -33.06 8.04 -11.19
N HIS A 117 -32.14 7.68 -12.07
CA HIS A 117 -32.06 6.36 -12.69
C HIS A 117 -31.35 5.36 -11.77
N ASP A 118 -31.52 4.08 -12.05
CA ASP A 118 -30.66 3.05 -11.48
C ASP A 118 -29.20 3.30 -11.84
N ILE A 119 -28.33 3.23 -10.84
CA ILE A 119 -26.89 3.28 -11.00
C ILE A 119 -26.37 1.84 -11.04
N GLU A 120 -25.59 1.55 -12.07
CA GLU A 120 -24.97 0.25 -12.24
C GLU A 120 -23.57 0.24 -11.64
N CYS A 121 -23.25 -0.83 -10.90
CA CYS A 121 -21.87 -1.24 -10.73
C CYS A 121 -21.50 -2.23 -11.85
N LYS A 122 -20.23 -2.64 -11.94
CA LYS A 122 -19.71 -3.54 -13.01
C LYS A 122 -20.54 -4.82 -13.25
N ARG A 123 -21.34 -5.28 -12.28
CA ARG A 123 -22.12 -6.54 -12.34
C ARG A 123 -23.58 -6.44 -11.89
N SER A 124 -23.94 -5.44 -11.09
CA SER A 124 -25.28 -5.31 -10.49
C SER A 124 -25.85 -3.90 -10.71
N GLY A 125 -27.06 -3.82 -11.27
CA GLY A 125 -27.87 -2.60 -11.29
C GLY A 125 -28.68 -2.41 -10.00
N GLY A 126 -29.58 -1.44 -9.99
CA GLY A 126 -30.56 -1.26 -8.91
C GLY A 126 -30.16 -0.31 -7.79
N TRP A 127 -29.00 0.35 -7.88
CA TRP A 127 -28.60 1.35 -6.88
C TRP A 127 -29.32 2.67 -7.13
N LYS A 128 -29.99 3.24 -6.13
CA LYS A 128 -30.69 4.52 -6.23
C LYS A 128 -30.32 5.45 -5.09
N ILE A 129 -30.16 6.74 -5.39
CA ILE A 129 -30.07 7.78 -4.37
C ILE A 129 -31.49 8.14 -3.95
N VAL A 130 -31.85 7.79 -2.71
CA VAL A 130 -33.18 8.05 -2.13
C VAL A 130 -33.21 9.28 -1.22
N ASP A 131 -32.04 9.74 -0.76
CA ASP A 131 -31.89 11.02 -0.03
C ASP A 131 -30.71 11.84 -0.58
N PRO A 132 -30.96 12.69 -1.60
CA PRO A 132 -29.93 13.56 -2.18
C PRO A 132 -29.27 14.50 -1.16
N LYS A 133 -30.02 14.99 -0.16
CA LYS A 133 -29.48 15.89 0.88
C LYS A 133 -28.50 15.14 1.78
N GLY A 134 -28.78 13.88 2.12
CA GLY A 134 -27.89 13.01 2.87
C GLY A 134 -26.62 12.67 2.10
N VAL A 135 -26.72 12.38 0.80
CA VAL A 135 -25.57 12.18 -0.10
C VAL A 135 -24.68 13.42 -0.16
N GLN A 136 -25.26 14.63 -0.31
CA GLN A 136 -24.49 15.88 -0.28
C GLN A 136 -23.76 16.10 1.06
N LYS A 137 -24.40 15.75 2.19
CA LYS A 137 -23.74 15.79 3.50
C LYS A 137 -22.60 14.76 3.59
N ALA A 138 -22.78 13.56 3.02
CA ALA A 138 -21.75 12.53 2.97
C ALA A 138 -20.55 12.99 2.13
N GLN A 139 -20.79 13.67 1.00
CA GLN A 139 -19.73 14.25 0.16
C GLN A 139 -18.86 15.26 0.94
N LYS A 140 -19.47 16.16 1.73
CA LYS A 140 -18.71 17.07 2.61
C LYS A 140 -17.88 16.34 3.67
N LEU A 141 -18.41 15.24 4.22
CA LEU A 141 -17.64 14.40 5.15
C LEU A 141 -16.48 13.67 4.47
N LEU A 142 -16.67 13.25 3.21
CA LEU A 142 -15.61 12.64 2.41
C LEU A 142 -14.46 13.61 2.18
N GLU A 143 -14.72 14.88 1.84
CA GLU A 143 -13.67 15.89 1.65
C GLU A 143 -12.79 16.02 2.89
N LYS A 144 -13.42 16.06 4.07
CA LYS A 144 -12.71 16.09 5.35
C LYS A 144 -11.97 14.79 5.65
N TYR A 145 -12.55 13.65 5.32
CA TYR A 145 -11.87 12.35 5.40
C TYR A 145 -10.60 12.33 4.54
N ILE A 146 -10.70 12.73 3.27
CA ILE A 146 -9.58 12.82 2.31
C ILE A 146 -8.49 13.74 2.85
N PHE A 147 -8.86 14.91 3.37
CA PHE A 147 -7.91 15.84 3.98
C PHE A 147 -7.13 15.19 5.14
N LEU A 148 -7.83 14.51 6.05
CA LEU A 148 -7.20 13.83 7.19
C LEU A 148 -6.28 12.69 6.72
N CYS A 149 -6.70 11.92 5.72
CA CYS A 149 -5.89 10.83 5.16
C CYS A 149 -4.60 11.35 4.51
N LYS A 150 -4.69 12.43 3.73
CA LYS A 150 -3.51 13.08 3.13
C LYS A 150 -2.54 13.64 4.19
N LEU A 151 -3.08 14.22 5.26
CA LEU A 151 -2.26 14.73 6.37
C LEU A 151 -1.52 13.59 7.09
N GLU A 152 -2.18 12.45 7.29
CA GLU A 152 -1.56 11.26 7.87
C GLU A 152 -0.50 10.66 6.94
N ALA A 153 -0.79 10.50 5.65
CA ALA A 153 0.15 9.97 4.66
C ALA A 153 1.46 10.79 4.60
N ARG A 154 1.37 12.12 4.66
CA ARG A 154 2.55 13.00 4.75
C ARG A 154 3.37 12.80 6.02
N ARG A 155 2.75 12.41 7.14
CA ARG A 155 3.48 12.09 8.38
C ARG A 155 4.15 10.73 8.27
N GLU A 156 3.42 9.72 7.78
CA GLU A 156 3.95 8.37 7.56
C GLU A 156 5.13 8.36 6.60
N LEU A 157 5.10 9.22 5.58
CA LEU A 157 6.21 9.38 4.65
C LEU A 157 7.49 9.84 5.37
N LYS A 158 7.41 10.79 6.30
CA LYS A 158 8.60 11.28 7.04
C LYS A 158 9.33 10.19 7.82
N ASP A 159 8.61 9.15 8.22
CA ASP A 159 9.16 8.04 8.99
C ASP A 159 9.90 7.01 8.11
N PHE A 160 10.07 7.25 6.81
CA PHE A 160 10.79 6.31 5.93
C PHE A 160 12.25 6.11 6.37
N LYS A 161 12.91 7.16 6.85
CA LYS A 161 14.30 7.10 7.37
C LYS A 161 14.43 6.12 8.54
N LEU A 162 13.44 6.12 9.43
CA LEU A 162 13.35 5.18 10.54
C LEU A 162 13.19 3.74 10.03
N ARG A 163 12.35 3.53 9.01
CA ARG A 163 12.10 2.21 8.39
C ARG A 163 13.30 1.69 7.60
N LEU A 164 14.05 2.58 6.97
CA LEU A 164 15.28 2.27 6.21
C LEU A 164 16.48 2.04 7.14
N GLY A 165 16.39 2.51 8.38
CA GLY A 165 17.43 2.33 9.40
C GLY A 165 18.50 3.42 9.40
N ASN A 166 18.13 4.66 9.06
CA ASN A 166 19.04 5.82 9.07
C ASN A 166 19.29 6.34 10.49
N ASP A 167 18.38 6.07 11.43
CA ASP A 167 18.49 6.58 12.80
C ASP A 167 19.33 5.65 13.69
N TYR A 168 19.96 6.22 14.73
CA TYR A 168 20.77 5.47 15.70
C TYR A 168 19.95 4.76 16.80
N ASN A 169 18.62 4.75 16.72
CA ASN A 169 17.80 4.06 17.71
C ASN A 169 17.73 2.54 17.46
N ASN A 170 17.47 1.77 18.53
CA ASN A 170 17.44 0.31 18.47
C ASN A 170 16.48 -0.25 17.40
N PHE A 171 15.36 0.43 17.16
CA PHE A 171 14.38 -0.01 16.17
C PHE A 171 14.90 0.16 14.74
N ALA A 172 15.47 1.33 14.42
CA ALA A 172 16.08 1.62 13.13
C ALA A 172 17.26 0.68 12.82
N GLN A 173 18.14 0.44 13.79
CA GLN A 173 19.27 -0.48 13.62
C GLN A 173 18.80 -1.91 13.37
N LYS A 174 17.78 -2.37 14.11
CA LYS A 174 17.17 -3.69 13.86
C LYS A 174 16.57 -3.78 12.45
N ASN A 175 15.89 -2.75 11.99
CA ASN A 175 15.36 -2.70 10.62
C ASN A 175 16.48 -2.77 9.57
N LYS A 176 17.57 -2.01 9.77
CA LYS A 176 18.76 -2.05 8.91
C LYS A 176 19.34 -3.46 8.84
N GLU A 177 19.57 -4.10 9.99
CA GLU A 177 20.13 -5.46 10.05
C GLU A 177 19.25 -6.50 9.36
N ILE A 178 17.92 -6.42 9.55
CA ILE A 178 16.96 -7.31 8.87
C ILE A 178 17.03 -7.09 7.36
N LEU A 179 17.04 -5.83 6.92
CA LEU A 179 17.10 -5.49 5.51
C LEU A 179 18.41 -5.98 4.85
N ILE A 180 19.55 -5.75 5.52
CA ILE A 180 20.86 -6.26 5.08
C ILE A 180 20.78 -7.77 4.83
N LYS A 181 20.24 -8.53 5.79
CA LYS A 181 20.11 -10.00 5.66
C LYS A 181 19.23 -10.37 4.48
N ARG A 182 18.08 -9.70 4.29
CA ARG A 182 17.18 -9.98 3.16
C ARG A 182 17.82 -9.69 1.81
N ILE A 183 18.59 -8.60 1.70
CA ILE A 183 19.38 -8.31 0.50
C ILE A 183 20.39 -9.43 0.25
N GLN A 184 21.14 -9.88 1.28
CA GLN A 184 22.13 -10.95 1.12
C GLN A 184 21.52 -12.27 0.62
N TYR A 185 20.32 -12.63 1.10
CA TYR A 185 19.59 -13.83 0.67
C TYR A 185 18.88 -13.69 -0.68
N THR A 186 18.97 -12.53 -1.32
CA THR A 186 18.40 -12.31 -2.66
C THR A 186 19.47 -12.55 -3.71
N ALA A 187 19.17 -13.38 -4.71
CA ALA A 187 20.06 -13.53 -5.85
C ALA A 187 20.17 -12.18 -6.60
N PRO A 188 21.37 -11.74 -7.02
CA PRO A 188 21.53 -10.45 -7.70
C PRO A 188 20.65 -10.29 -8.95
N LYS A 189 20.30 -11.39 -9.63
CA LYS A 189 19.40 -11.39 -10.80
C LYS A 189 17.94 -11.05 -10.51
N HIS A 190 17.54 -11.14 -9.25
CA HIS A 190 16.20 -10.87 -8.77
C HIS A 190 16.09 -9.54 -8.03
N PHE A 191 17.20 -8.92 -7.63
CA PHE A 191 17.17 -7.65 -6.92
C PHE A 191 16.83 -6.49 -7.89
N ALA A 192 15.69 -5.85 -7.66
CA ALA A 192 15.23 -4.70 -8.44
C ALA A 192 15.28 -3.37 -7.66
N GLY A 193 15.33 -3.44 -6.33
CA GLY A 193 15.40 -2.28 -5.45
C GLY A 193 14.83 -2.56 -4.07
N LEU A 194 14.22 -1.55 -3.46
CA LEU A 194 13.55 -1.67 -2.16
C LEU A 194 12.06 -1.34 -2.28
N GLN A 195 11.25 -1.94 -1.42
CA GLN A 195 9.84 -1.66 -1.27
C GLN A 195 9.56 -1.18 0.15
N ASP A 196 8.94 -0.01 0.31
CA ASP A 196 8.48 0.47 1.62
C ASP A 196 7.23 -0.31 2.05
N GLY A 197 7.34 -1.01 3.16
CA GLY A 197 6.28 -1.83 3.75
C GLY A 197 5.54 -1.09 4.88
N TRP A 198 5.03 -1.85 5.85
CA TRP A 198 4.29 -1.30 6.99
C TRP A 198 5.17 -0.53 7.98
N ASP A 199 6.25 -1.16 8.43
CA ASP A 199 7.16 -0.66 9.47
C ASP A 199 8.65 -0.91 9.15
N HIS A 200 8.93 -1.44 7.97
CA HIS A 200 10.27 -1.72 7.46
C HIS A 200 10.27 -1.70 5.93
N PHE A 201 11.45 -1.56 5.35
CA PHE A 201 11.66 -1.82 3.92
C PHE A 201 11.87 -3.31 3.69
N ASP A 202 11.43 -3.78 2.53
CA ASP A 202 11.71 -5.10 2.00
C ASP A 202 12.46 -5.01 0.66
N VAL A 203 12.94 -6.16 0.16
CA VAL A 203 13.54 -6.24 -1.17
C VAL A 203 12.44 -6.21 -2.22
N LEU A 204 12.58 -5.31 -3.20
CA LEU A 204 11.77 -5.32 -4.41
C LEU A 204 12.37 -6.34 -5.38
N ILE A 205 11.60 -7.38 -5.71
CA ILE A 205 12.04 -8.47 -6.58
C ILE A 205 11.52 -8.25 -8.01
N ALA A 206 12.41 -8.33 -9.00
CA ALA A 206 12.05 -8.44 -10.41
C ALA A 206 13.13 -9.21 -11.19
N GLU A 207 12.74 -9.98 -12.21
CA GLU A 207 13.69 -10.71 -13.04
C GLU A 207 14.47 -9.76 -13.97
N GLY A 208 15.79 -9.94 -14.07
CA GLY A 208 16.60 -9.34 -15.14
C GLY A 208 17.18 -7.95 -14.88
N PHE A 209 16.97 -7.34 -13.70
CA PHE A 209 17.51 -6.01 -13.35
C PHE A 209 19.02 -5.99 -12.97
N SER A 210 19.71 -7.12 -13.17
CA SER A 210 20.95 -7.50 -12.49
C SER A 210 22.20 -6.69 -12.85
N LEU A 211 22.28 -6.08 -14.04
CA LEU A 211 23.55 -5.55 -14.56
C LEU A 211 24.10 -4.36 -13.75
N GLN A 212 23.24 -3.64 -13.03
CA GLN A 212 23.65 -2.45 -12.29
C GLN A 212 24.39 -2.80 -11.00
N LEU A 213 23.96 -3.86 -10.33
CA LEU A 213 24.61 -4.36 -9.11
C LEU A 213 26.03 -4.88 -9.38
N LYS A 214 26.32 -5.35 -10.60
CA LYS A 214 27.68 -5.74 -11.02
C LYS A 214 28.71 -4.61 -10.81
N LYS A 215 28.30 -3.35 -10.89
CA LYS A 215 29.18 -2.18 -10.65
C LYS A 215 29.71 -2.12 -9.21
N PHE A 216 29.00 -2.71 -8.26
CA PHE A 216 29.39 -2.74 -6.85
C PHE A 216 30.23 -3.98 -6.49
N CYS A 217 30.30 -4.97 -7.37
CA CYS A 217 31.16 -6.14 -7.20
C CYS A 217 32.64 -5.75 -7.35
N THR A 218 33.38 -5.67 -6.24
CA THR A 218 34.83 -5.49 -6.26
C THR A 218 35.55 -6.80 -6.58
N LYS A 219 36.83 -6.70 -7.01
CA LYS A 219 37.73 -7.86 -7.15
C LYS A 219 37.90 -8.65 -5.84
N GLU A 220 37.57 -8.06 -4.70
CA GLU A 220 37.64 -8.71 -3.38
C GLU A 220 36.41 -9.57 -3.07
N CYS A 221 35.18 -9.15 -3.46
CA CYS A 221 34.04 -10.09 -3.42
C CYS A 221 34.22 -11.25 -4.43
N GLN A 222 34.98 -11.04 -5.51
CA GLN A 222 35.36 -12.12 -6.45
C GLN A 222 36.35 -13.13 -5.84
N LYS A 223 37.18 -12.72 -4.87
CA LYS A 223 38.14 -13.61 -4.18
C LYS A 223 37.52 -14.45 -3.07
N GLN A 224 36.48 -13.96 -2.40
CA GLN A 224 35.75 -14.74 -1.39
C GLN A 224 34.76 -15.73 -2.01
N ALA A 225 34.44 -15.55 -3.29
CA ALA A 225 33.67 -16.50 -4.07
C ALA A 225 34.64 -17.30 -4.95
N ASP A 226 35.34 -18.27 -4.35
CA ASP A 226 36.34 -19.14 -5.00
C ASP A 226 35.84 -19.91 -6.25
N LYS A 227 34.60 -19.69 -6.72
CA LYS A 227 33.99 -20.30 -7.91
C LYS A 227 32.87 -19.44 -8.52
N MET A 228 33.10 -18.17 -8.87
CA MET A 228 32.10 -17.44 -9.67
C MET A 228 32.21 -17.79 -11.16
N GLU A 229 31.61 -18.91 -11.54
CA GLU A 229 31.10 -19.11 -12.90
C GLU A 229 29.95 -18.11 -13.12
N ASP A 230 30.20 -16.91 -13.66
CA ASP A 230 29.19 -15.91 -14.04
C ASP A 230 28.43 -15.19 -12.90
N TYR A 231 28.37 -13.85 -12.96
CA TYR A 231 27.55 -13.01 -12.08
C TYR A 231 26.06 -13.37 -12.14
N LEU A 232 25.59 -13.84 -13.29
CA LEU A 232 24.22 -14.28 -13.49
C LEU A 232 23.86 -15.56 -12.73
N SER A 233 24.86 -16.37 -12.33
CA SER A 233 24.65 -17.60 -11.56
C SER A 233 24.69 -17.38 -10.04
N CYS A 234 25.13 -16.20 -9.60
CA CYS A 234 25.29 -15.92 -8.18
C CYS A 234 23.97 -16.04 -7.43
N SER A 235 23.96 -16.81 -6.34
CA SER A 235 22.75 -17.07 -5.55
C SER A 235 22.52 -16.03 -4.45
N ASN A 236 23.56 -15.30 -4.03
CA ASN A 236 23.52 -14.42 -2.86
C ASN A 236 24.32 -13.13 -3.09
N ILE A 237 23.88 -12.02 -2.50
CA ILE A 237 24.64 -10.77 -2.48
C ILE A 237 25.61 -10.79 -1.29
N CYS A 238 26.90 -10.52 -1.50
CA CYS A 238 27.88 -10.44 -0.40
C CYS A 238 27.53 -9.29 0.56
N LYS A 239 27.79 -9.46 1.86
CA LYS A 239 27.49 -8.45 2.90
C LYS A 239 27.99 -7.05 2.53
N THR A 240 29.22 -6.95 2.04
CA THR A 240 29.83 -5.69 1.60
C THR A 240 29.00 -4.96 0.54
N ILE A 241 28.41 -5.69 -0.41
CA ILE A 241 27.52 -5.09 -1.42
C ILE A 241 26.18 -4.70 -0.80
N ALA A 242 25.61 -5.56 0.06
CA ALA A 242 24.36 -5.25 0.75
C ALA A 242 24.46 -3.97 1.60
N ASP A 243 25.56 -3.80 2.33
CA ASP A 243 25.84 -2.59 3.12
C ASP A 243 25.92 -1.35 2.22
N LYS A 244 26.67 -1.43 1.10
CA LYS A 244 26.77 -0.34 0.11
C LYS A 244 25.43 0.02 -0.54
N ILE A 245 24.60 -0.98 -0.88
CA ILE A 245 23.26 -0.74 -1.42
C ILE A 245 22.46 0.10 -0.44
N ILE A 246 22.46 -0.28 0.85
CA ILE A 246 21.73 0.47 1.87
C ILE A 246 22.29 1.89 1.97
N GLU A 247 23.61 2.07 2.05
CA GLU A 247 24.23 3.41 2.08
C GLU A 247 23.74 4.30 0.94
N VAL A 248 23.70 3.78 -0.29
CA VAL A 248 23.16 4.49 -1.47
C VAL A 248 21.70 4.90 -1.25
N TYR A 249 20.84 4.01 -0.76
CA TYR A 249 19.45 4.37 -0.44
C TYR A 249 19.38 5.41 0.69
N GLN A 250 20.20 5.29 1.73
CA GLN A 250 20.21 6.20 2.86
C GLN A 250 20.59 7.63 2.45
N GLN A 251 21.46 7.77 1.45
CA GLN A 251 21.90 9.04 0.88
C GLN A 251 20.89 9.62 -0.12
N ASN A 252 20.35 8.79 -1.01
CA ASN A 252 19.66 9.27 -2.21
C ASN A 252 18.12 9.18 -2.17
N LEU A 253 17.54 8.39 -1.27
CA LEU A 253 16.09 8.15 -1.28
C LEU A 253 15.27 9.40 -0.92
N GLU A 254 15.76 10.24 0.01
CA GLU A 254 15.07 11.49 0.35
C GLU A 254 14.99 12.42 -0.87
N ILE A 255 16.12 12.64 -1.53
CA ILE A 255 16.24 13.47 -2.73
C ILE A 255 15.31 12.94 -3.83
N TYR A 256 15.31 11.62 -4.04
CA TYR A 256 14.41 10.98 -5.00
C TYR A 256 12.93 11.25 -4.68
N ILE A 257 12.52 11.09 -3.41
CA ILE A 257 11.13 11.33 -2.98
C ILE A 257 10.76 12.81 -3.13
N GLU A 258 11.68 13.74 -2.84
CA GLU A 258 11.44 15.17 -2.99
C GLU A 258 11.27 15.58 -4.46
N GLN A 259 12.06 15.00 -5.36
CA GLN A 259 12.05 15.34 -6.79
C GLN A 259 10.90 14.67 -7.56
N PHE A 260 10.63 13.39 -7.28
CA PHE A 260 9.69 12.58 -8.07
C PHE A 260 8.42 12.19 -7.32
N GLY A 261 8.36 12.47 -6.02
CA GLY A 261 7.31 11.97 -5.14
C GLY A 261 7.57 10.53 -4.69
N ALA A 262 6.84 10.12 -3.65
CA ALA A 262 6.79 8.71 -3.24
C ALA A 262 6.05 7.89 -4.30
N ASP A 263 6.45 6.64 -4.49
CA ASP A 263 5.79 5.74 -5.43
C ASP A 263 4.41 5.27 -4.91
N VAL A 264 3.47 5.05 -5.83
CA VAL A 264 2.08 4.67 -5.51
C VAL A 264 1.96 3.30 -4.83
N ASP A 265 2.96 2.46 -5.02
CA ASP A 265 3.06 1.08 -4.58
C ASP A 265 4.24 0.89 -3.59
N GLY A 266 4.87 2.02 -3.19
CA GLY A 266 6.03 2.05 -2.30
C GLY A 266 7.29 1.46 -2.94
N HIS A 267 7.34 1.36 -4.28
CA HIS A 267 8.48 0.78 -4.99
C HIS A 267 9.56 1.84 -5.23
N TYR A 268 10.80 1.51 -4.84
CA TYR A 268 11.97 2.35 -5.07
C TYR A 268 13.02 1.56 -5.84
N PRO A 269 12.88 1.46 -7.18
CA PRO A 269 13.79 0.69 -8.02
C PRO A 269 15.21 1.24 -7.95
N PHE A 270 16.19 0.34 -7.80
CA PHE A 270 17.58 0.71 -7.55
C PHE A 270 18.16 1.62 -8.64
N HIS A 271 17.84 1.32 -9.91
CA HIS A 271 18.29 2.11 -11.06
C HIS A 271 17.91 3.59 -11.01
N LYS A 272 16.76 3.90 -10.40
CA LYS A 272 16.31 5.29 -10.25
C LYS A 272 17.01 6.00 -9.11
N ILE A 273 17.38 5.25 -8.07
CA ILE A 273 18.08 5.79 -6.90
C ILE A 273 19.54 6.13 -7.25
N ILE A 274 20.24 5.27 -7.97
CA ILE A 274 21.64 5.51 -8.37
C ILE A 274 21.80 6.56 -9.47
N ALA A 275 20.75 6.86 -10.25
CA ALA A 275 20.83 7.87 -11.31
C ALA A 275 21.02 9.29 -10.74
N ASN A 276 20.56 9.52 -9.51
CA ASN A 276 20.75 10.79 -8.79
C ASN A 276 22.16 10.95 -8.24
N ASP A 277 22.88 9.85 -8.02
CA ASP A 277 24.27 9.81 -7.55
C ASP A 277 25.26 10.29 -8.65
N LEU A 278 24.82 10.31 -9.91
CA LEU A 278 25.65 10.68 -11.08
C LEU A 278 25.43 12.14 -11.54
N GLN A 279 24.62 12.92 -10.83
CA GLN A 279 24.38 14.34 -11.12
C GLN A 279 25.01 15.29 -10.08
N GLY A 280 25.74 14.74 -9.10
CA GLY A 280 26.50 15.47 -8.08
C GLY A 280 28.00 15.48 -8.33
#